data_AF-A0A2W5X5W6-F1
#
_entry.id   AF-A0A2W5X5W6-F1
#
_cell.length_a   1.000
_cell.length_b   1.000
_cell.length_c   1.000
_cell.angle_alpha   90.00
_cell.angle_beta   90.00
_cell.angle_gamma   90.00
#
_symmetry.space_group_name_H-M   'P 1'
#
loop_
_entity.id
_entity.type
_entity.pdbx_description
1 polymer ?
#
loop_
_entity_poly.entity_id
_entity_poly.type
_entity_poly.pdbx_seq_one_letter_code
_entity_poly.pdbx_strand_id
1 'polypeptide(L)'
;MVGVQEGGASGVLLAPGGRARLGEAGMKRMMAGLGVGLALALAACSSAPEPKPAPPPPPETPTAPPAIALPAKPPAAEAKEDQCGLKEAQAFLGKPRTSLPAPVDPSRWRVACTTCPVTMDYRPDRLNILFNTDTGVVQQVKCG
;
A
#
# COMPACT_ATOMS: atom_id res chain seq x y z
N MET A 1 54.42 -34.37 -2.20
CA MET A 1 53.32 -34.82 -3.09
C MET A 1 53.01 -33.60 -3.97
N VAL A 2 53.82 -33.28 -5.00
CA VAL A 2 53.74 -33.77 -6.40
C VAL A 2 52.31 -33.61 -6.95
N GLY A 3 51.98 -32.82 -7.98
CA GLY A 3 52.73 -32.04 -8.98
C GLY A 3 51.88 -30.87 -9.54
N VAL A 4 52.44 -29.83 -10.19
CA VAL A 4 52.89 -29.77 -11.62
C VAL A 4 51.68 -29.87 -12.56
N GLN A 5 51.35 -29.04 -13.55
CA GLN A 5 52.03 -28.10 -14.48
C GLN A 5 50.89 -27.19 -15.05
N GLU A 6 51.03 -25.86 -15.18
CA GLU A 6 51.58 -25.14 -16.34
C GLU A 6 50.94 -25.46 -17.70
N GLY A 7 50.51 -24.39 -18.40
CA GLY A 7 50.54 -24.30 -19.85
C GLY A 7 49.21 -24.45 -20.59
N GLY A 8 48.81 -23.40 -21.32
CA GLY A 8 47.84 -23.57 -22.40
C GLY A 8 47.07 -22.32 -22.80
N ALA A 9 47.76 -21.32 -23.36
CA ALA A 9 47.10 -20.32 -24.19
C ALA A 9 46.44 -20.99 -25.40
N SER A 10 45.14 -20.76 -25.60
CA SER A 10 44.51 -20.87 -26.92
C SER A 10 43.33 -19.93 -26.94
N GLY A 11 43.53 -18.81 -27.63
CA GLY A 11 42.47 -17.90 -28.00
C GLY A 11 41.47 -18.63 -28.89
N VAL A 12 40.20 -18.49 -28.53
CA VAL A 12 39.11 -18.58 -29.50
C VAL A 12 38.46 -17.21 -29.51
N LEU A 13 38.83 -16.45 -30.54
CA LEU A 13 38.21 -15.22 -30.95
C LEU A 13 36.77 -15.55 -31.37
N LEU A 14 35.79 -15.30 -30.50
CA LEU A 14 34.38 -15.32 -30.87
C LEU A 14 33.87 -13.88 -30.89
N ALA A 15 33.44 -13.50 -32.09
CA ALA A 15 33.00 -12.18 -32.52
C ALA A 15 31.99 -11.51 -31.55
N PRO A 16 31.92 -10.16 -31.56
CA PRO A 16 30.97 -9.41 -30.74
C PRO A 16 29.55 -9.57 -31.27
N GLY A 17 28.84 -10.58 -30.76
CA GLY A 17 27.41 -10.77 -30.98
C GLY A 17 26.61 -9.80 -30.11
N GLY A 18 26.31 -8.63 -30.67
CA GLY A 18 25.46 -7.62 -30.05
C GLY A 18 24.09 -8.17 -29.65
N ARG A 19 23.75 -8.01 -28.37
CA ARG A 19 22.37 -8.05 -27.87
C ARG A 19 22.19 -6.91 -26.89
N ALA A 20 22.08 -5.70 -27.45
CA ALA A 20 21.58 -4.55 -26.73
C ALA A 20 20.18 -4.89 -26.19
N ARG A 21 20.04 -4.80 -24.87
CA ARG A 21 18.77 -4.93 -24.18
C ARG A 21 17.88 -3.77 -24.61
N LEU A 22 16.74 -4.18 -25.16
CA LEU A 22 15.56 -3.40 -25.48
C LEU A 22 15.10 -2.60 -24.25
N GLY A 23 15.07 -1.28 -24.35
CA GLY A 23 14.47 -0.42 -23.33
C GLY A 23 15.07 0.98 -23.36
N GLU A 24 14.22 1.99 -23.40
CA GLU A 24 14.59 3.39 -23.14
C GLU A 24 15.31 4.19 -24.26
N ALA A 25 15.13 3.85 -25.54
CA ALA A 25 15.45 4.80 -26.63
C ALA A 25 14.49 4.77 -27.84
N GLY A 26 13.48 3.89 -27.82
CA GLY A 26 12.52 3.74 -28.92
C GLY A 26 11.35 4.74 -28.91
N MET A 27 11.05 5.36 -27.76
CA MET A 27 9.81 6.16 -27.61
C MET A 27 9.91 7.58 -28.20
N LYS A 28 11.11 8.12 -28.41
CA LYS A 28 11.28 9.53 -28.83
C LYS A 28 11.51 9.74 -30.33
N ARG A 29 11.56 8.68 -31.14
CA ARG A 29 11.80 8.78 -32.60
C ARG A 29 10.56 8.58 -33.48
N MET A 30 9.40 8.28 -32.88
CA MET A 30 8.09 8.20 -33.55
C MET A 30 7.28 9.50 -33.35
N MET A 31 7.91 10.67 -33.32
CA MET A 31 7.22 11.97 -33.26
C MET A 31 7.96 13.01 -34.13
N ALA A 32 8.44 12.60 -35.30
CA ALA A 32 9.00 13.54 -36.27
C ALA A 32 8.92 12.93 -37.67
N GLY A 33 7.80 13.14 -38.35
CA GLY A 33 7.71 12.89 -39.79
C GLY A 33 6.45 12.16 -40.21
N LEU A 34 5.34 12.88 -40.29
CA LEU A 34 4.32 12.76 -41.35
C LEU A 34 3.28 13.84 -41.13
N GLY A 35 3.71 15.08 -41.33
CA GLY A 35 2.80 16.17 -41.64
C GLY A 35 2.47 16.09 -43.13
N VAL A 36 1.29 15.59 -43.46
CA VAL A 36 0.49 15.86 -44.67
C VAL A 36 -0.94 15.56 -44.22
N GLY A 37 -1.73 16.54 -43.76
CA GLY A 37 -2.35 17.53 -44.61
C GLY A 37 -3.63 16.95 -45.20
N LEU A 38 -4.77 17.10 -44.51
CA LEU A 38 -6.07 17.22 -45.18
C LEU A 38 -7.15 17.76 -44.23
N ALA A 39 -7.45 19.05 -44.37
CA ALA A 39 -8.67 19.66 -43.88
C ALA A 39 -9.82 19.35 -44.86
N LEU A 40 -10.94 18.80 -44.38
CA LEU A 40 -12.29 18.78 -44.97
C LEU A 40 -13.22 18.30 -43.83
N ALA A 41 -14.06 19.09 -43.16
CA ALA A 41 -15.11 20.01 -43.59
C ALA A 41 -16.24 19.35 -44.43
N LEU A 42 -17.44 19.36 -43.83
CA LEU A 42 -18.79 19.40 -44.41
C LEU A 42 -19.61 18.09 -44.55
N ALA A 43 -20.70 18.10 -43.78
CA ALA A 43 -22.06 17.76 -44.20
C ALA A 43 -22.44 16.29 -44.45
N ALA A 44 -23.17 15.71 -43.49
CA ALA A 44 -24.25 14.77 -43.77
C ALA A 44 -25.30 14.80 -42.65
N CYS A 45 -26.18 15.80 -42.68
CA CYS A 45 -27.54 15.64 -42.15
C CYS A 45 -28.25 14.64 -43.06
N SER A 46 -28.54 13.43 -42.58
CA SER A 46 -29.55 12.58 -43.17
C SER A 46 -30.58 12.27 -42.10
N SER A 47 -31.66 13.05 -42.12
CA SER A 47 -32.83 12.86 -41.28
C SER A 47 -33.58 11.61 -41.71
N ALA A 48 -33.66 10.61 -40.83
CA ALA A 48 -34.69 9.58 -40.87
C ALA A 48 -35.61 9.77 -39.66
N PRO A 49 -36.95 9.75 -39.79
CA PRO A 49 -37.85 9.94 -38.67
C PRO A 49 -37.93 8.64 -37.85
N GLU A 50 -37.43 8.68 -36.62
CA GLU A 50 -37.60 7.56 -35.68
C GLU A 50 -39.00 7.65 -35.04
N PRO A 51 -39.77 6.54 -35.02
CA PRO A 51 -41.08 6.50 -34.37
C PRO A 51 -40.94 6.85 -32.89
N LYS A 52 -41.79 7.75 -32.40
CA LYS A 52 -41.84 8.13 -30.97
C LYS A 52 -41.97 6.86 -30.11
N PRO A 53 -40.98 6.51 -29.28
CA PRO A 53 -41.13 5.42 -28.34
C PRO A 53 -42.26 5.75 -27.36
N ALA A 54 -43.13 4.77 -27.09
CA ALA A 54 -44.13 4.89 -26.04
C ALA A 54 -43.45 5.22 -24.70
N PRO A 55 -44.10 5.96 -23.79
CA PRO A 55 -43.53 6.23 -22.47
C PRO A 55 -43.17 4.90 -21.80
N PRO A 56 -41.97 4.76 -21.21
CA PRO A 56 -41.68 3.60 -20.39
C PRO A 56 -42.67 3.57 -19.21
N PRO A 57 -43.02 2.37 -18.71
CA PRO A 57 -43.76 2.27 -17.46
C PRO A 57 -43.01 3.04 -16.35
N PRO A 58 -43.71 3.59 -15.34
CA PRO A 58 -43.06 4.28 -14.23
C PRO A 58 -41.99 3.35 -13.62
N PRO A 59 -40.83 3.90 -13.23
CA PRO A 59 -39.78 3.09 -12.64
C PRO A 59 -40.35 2.40 -11.40
N GLU A 60 -40.38 1.07 -11.44
CA GLU A 60 -40.52 0.27 -10.23
C GLU A 60 -39.37 0.70 -9.33
N THR A 61 -39.74 1.34 -8.22
CA THR A 61 -38.79 1.79 -7.21
C THR A 61 -38.07 0.54 -6.75
N PRO A 62 -36.75 0.40 -6.94
CA PRO A 62 -36.04 -0.73 -6.37
C PRO A 62 -36.20 -0.59 -4.87
N THR A 63 -36.91 -1.52 -4.25
CA THR A 63 -36.89 -1.72 -2.81
C THR A 63 -35.42 -1.77 -2.42
N ALA A 64 -34.95 -0.75 -1.70
CA ALA A 64 -33.58 -0.71 -1.23
C ALA A 64 -33.30 -2.02 -0.48
N PRO A 65 -32.21 -2.74 -0.79
CA PRO A 65 -31.84 -3.90 0.01
C PRO A 65 -31.75 -3.45 1.47
N PRO A 66 -32.17 -4.30 2.43
CA PRO A 66 -32.11 -3.94 3.84
C PRO A 66 -30.69 -3.47 4.16
N ALA A 67 -30.58 -2.30 4.78
CA ALA A 67 -29.30 -1.73 5.17
C ALA A 67 -28.55 -2.78 5.99
N ILE A 68 -27.49 -3.34 5.42
CA ILE A 68 -26.57 -4.21 6.13
C ILE A 68 -25.93 -3.30 7.18
N ALA A 69 -26.27 -3.52 8.45
CA ALA A 69 -25.65 -2.81 9.55
C ALA A 69 -24.14 -3.00 9.44
N LEU A 70 -23.39 -1.90 9.24
CA LEU A 70 -21.95 -1.94 9.43
C LEU A 70 -21.69 -2.50 10.84
N PRO A 71 -20.71 -3.40 11.01
CA PRO A 71 -20.36 -3.88 12.33
C PRO A 71 -20.08 -2.67 13.23
N ALA A 72 -20.77 -2.63 14.37
CA ALA A 72 -20.58 -1.59 15.36
C ALA A 72 -19.08 -1.44 15.63
N LYS A 73 -18.60 -0.19 15.66
CA LYS A 73 -17.25 0.15 16.10
C LYS A 73 -16.90 -0.73 17.30
N PRO A 74 -15.79 -1.50 17.26
CA PRO A 74 -15.47 -2.41 18.36
C PRO A 74 -15.54 -1.62 19.66
N PRO A 75 -16.15 -2.20 20.73
CA PRO A 75 -16.38 -1.49 21.97
C PRO A 75 -15.08 -0.81 22.35
N ALA A 76 -15.15 0.52 22.49
CA ALA A 76 -14.00 1.32 22.90
C ALA A 76 -13.60 0.79 24.26
N ALA A 77 -12.58 -0.08 24.27
CA ALA A 77 -12.09 -0.88 25.38
C ALA A 77 -12.72 -0.44 26.70
N GLU A 78 -13.94 -0.94 26.97
CA GLU A 78 -14.61 -0.69 28.23
C GLU A 78 -13.59 -1.14 29.27
N ALA A 79 -13.31 -0.27 30.24
CA ALA A 79 -12.25 -0.41 31.22
C ALA A 79 -12.44 -1.70 32.04
N LYS A 80 -12.14 -2.85 31.42
CA LYS A 80 -11.71 -4.06 32.08
C LYS A 80 -10.54 -3.61 32.93
N GLU A 81 -10.53 -4.05 34.18
CA GLU A 81 -9.44 -3.81 35.12
C GLU A 81 -8.09 -3.76 34.40
N ASP A 82 -7.24 -2.82 34.78
CA ASP A 82 -6.03 -2.47 34.06
C ASP A 82 -5.00 -3.63 34.01
N GLN A 83 -5.27 -4.65 33.19
CA GLN A 83 -4.53 -5.92 33.19
C GLN A 83 -3.11 -5.74 32.63
N CYS A 84 -2.94 -4.74 31.76
CA CYS A 84 -1.67 -4.46 31.09
C CYS A 84 -0.95 -3.20 31.62
N GLY A 85 -1.51 -2.48 32.60
CA GLY A 85 -0.97 -1.20 33.08
C GLY A 85 -1.18 -0.04 32.09
N LEU A 86 -2.32 -0.02 31.42
CA LEU A 86 -2.73 1.02 30.47
C LEU A 86 -2.90 2.38 31.17
N LYS A 87 -3.41 2.42 32.40
CA LYS A 87 -3.62 3.66 33.17
C LYS A 87 -2.35 4.46 33.33
N GLU A 88 -1.30 3.81 33.82
CA GLU A 88 0.00 4.42 34.04
C GLU A 88 0.64 4.78 32.71
N ALA A 89 0.45 3.94 31.70
CA ALA A 89 1.00 4.14 30.36
C ALA A 89 0.42 5.36 29.63
N GLN A 90 -0.80 5.80 29.96
CA GLN A 90 -1.39 7.01 29.37
C GLN A 90 -0.54 8.26 29.63
N ALA A 91 0.26 8.29 30.71
CA ALA A 91 1.20 9.37 30.99
C ALA A 91 2.30 9.52 29.93
N PHE A 92 2.53 8.51 29.09
CA PHE A 92 3.53 8.56 28.02
C PHE A 92 3.00 9.15 26.72
N LEU A 93 1.69 9.33 26.56
CA LEU A 93 1.12 9.95 25.37
C LEU A 93 1.69 11.36 25.18
N GLY A 94 2.16 11.66 23.97
CA GLY A 94 2.80 12.95 23.65
C GLY A 94 4.26 13.08 24.11
N LYS A 95 4.82 12.09 24.83
CA LYS A 95 6.23 12.08 25.21
C LYS A 95 7.10 11.36 24.16
N PRO A 96 8.40 11.67 24.08
CA PRO A 96 9.31 10.93 23.21
C PRO A 96 9.52 9.49 23.73
N ARG A 97 9.67 8.53 22.83
CA ARG A 97 9.92 7.12 23.19
C ARG A 97 11.17 6.91 24.06
N THR A 98 12.11 7.85 24.04
CA THR A 98 13.34 7.82 24.84
C THR A 98 13.10 8.14 26.32
N SER A 99 11.95 8.73 26.68
CA SER A 99 11.58 8.94 28.09
C SER A 99 10.93 7.72 28.73
N LEU A 100 10.69 6.65 27.96
CA LEU A 100 10.13 5.41 28.51
C LEU A 100 11.18 4.74 29.41
N PRO A 101 10.79 4.24 30.59
CA PRO A 101 11.69 3.47 31.42
C PRO A 101 12.08 2.17 30.69
N ALA A 102 13.23 1.59 31.07
CA ALA A 102 13.57 0.25 30.62
C ALA A 102 12.46 -0.72 31.06
N PRO A 103 11.87 -1.51 30.15
CA PRO A 103 10.77 -2.40 30.50
C PRO A 103 11.26 -3.47 31.47
N VAL A 104 10.57 -3.58 32.61
CA VAL A 104 10.85 -4.61 33.63
C VAL A 104 10.60 -6.03 33.10
N ASP A 105 9.61 -6.17 32.21
CA ASP A 105 9.33 -7.41 31.48
C ASP A 105 9.05 -7.09 30.00
N PRO A 106 9.99 -7.37 29.09
CA PRO A 106 9.81 -7.13 27.66
C PRO A 106 8.74 -8.03 27.03
N SER A 107 8.33 -9.11 27.71
CA SER A 107 7.23 -9.98 27.25
C SER A 107 5.85 -9.35 27.48
N ARG A 108 5.75 -8.41 28.42
CA ARG A 108 4.53 -7.66 28.78
C ARG A 108 4.48 -6.29 28.14
N TRP A 109 5.61 -5.74 27.70
CA TRP A 109 5.70 -4.41 27.11
C TRP A 109 6.25 -4.47 25.69
N ARG A 110 5.52 -3.90 24.73
CA ARG A 110 5.98 -3.74 23.35
C ARG A 110 6.01 -2.26 22.98
N VAL A 111 7.19 -1.78 22.58
CA VAL A 111 7.38 -0.46 21.98
C VAL A 111 7.60 -0.65 20.49
N ALA A 112 6.66 -0.19 19.68
CA ALA A 112 6.70 -0.33 18.22
C ALA A 112 6.29 0.97 17.55
N CYS A 113 6.65 1.18 16.29
CA CYS A 113 6.17 2.34 15.56
C CYS A 113 4.75 2.13 15.01
N THR A 114 3.99 3.20 14.81
CA THR A 114 2.62 3.15 14.27
C THR A 114 2.56 2.59 12.84
N THR A 115 3.66 2.69 12.10
CA THR A 115 3.81 2.20 10.72
C THR A 115 4.63 0.90 10.63
N CYS A 116 5.08 0.35 11.76
CA CYS A 116 5.93 -0.82 11.80
C CYS A 116 5.09 -2.08 11.56
N PRO A 117 5.59 -3.07 10.79
CA PRO A 117 4.95 -4.37 10.72
C PRO A 117 5.00 -5.02 12.12
N VAL A 118 3.83 -5.36 12.65
CA VAL A 118 3.67 -6.04 13.94
C VAL A 118 2.76 -7.26 13.78
N THR A 119 3.08 -8.33 14.50
CA THR A 119 2.22 -9.51 14.56
C THR A 119 0.94 -9.20 15.35
N MET A 120 -0.18 -9.74 14.88
CA MET A 120 -1.54 -9.53 15.42
C MET A 120 -1.94 -10.62 16.45
N ASP A 121 -0.98 -11.05 17.26
CA ASP A 121 -1.17 -12.00 18.35
C ASP A 121 -1.80 -11.28 19.55
N TYR A 122 -3.10 -11.40 19.80
CA TYR A 122 -3.75 -10.65 20.89
C TYR A 122 -3.38 -11.21 22.27
N ARG A 123 -2.78 -10.36 23.11
CA ARG A 123 -2.45 -10.69 24.51
C ARG A 123 -3.02 -9.64 25.47
N PRO A 124 -4.04 -9.99 26.29
CA PRO A 124 -4.70 -9.03 27.18
C PRO A 124 -3.76 -8.45 28.24
N ASP A 125 -2.69 -9.19 28.54
CA ASP A 125 -1.70 -8.86 29.54
C ASP A 125 -0.56 -7.99 28.99
N ARG A 126 -0.46 -7.82 27.66
CA ARG A 126 0.61 -7.06 27.00
C ARG A 126 0.19 -5.62 26.71
N LEU A 127 1.04 -4.67 27.10
CA LEU A 127 0.93 -3.25 26.77
C LEU A 127 1.67 -2.95 25.47
N ASN A 128 0.98 -2.29 24.54
CA ASN A 128 1.57 -1.76 23.32
C ASN A 128 1.66 -0.25 23.42
N ILE A 129 2.87 0.26 23.24
CA ILE A 129 3.19 1.68 23.15
C ILE A 129 3.60 1.94 21.70
N LEU A 130 2.76 2.67 20.97
CA LEU A 130 2.98 2.99 19.56
C LEU A 130 3.46 4.42 19.43
N PHE A 131 4.63 4.59 18.81
CA PHE A 131 5.22 5.88 18.54
C PHE A 131 5.24 6.20 17.04
N ASN A 132 5.21 7.48 16.70
CA ASN A 132 5.40 7.91 15.32
C ASN A 132 6.88 7.87 14.96
N THR A 133 7.22 7.23 13.84
CA THR A 133 8.62 7.01 13.43
C THR A 133 9.37 8.30 13.13
N ASP A 134 8.68 9.30 12.59
CA ASP A 134 9.28 10.57 12.18
C ASP A 134 9.59 11.48 13.37
N THR A 135 8.65 11.58 14.32
CA THR A 135 8.77 12.47 15.49
C THR A 135 9.32 11.76 16.73
N GLY A 136 9.28 10.43 16.77
CA GLY A 136 9.62 9.63 17.94
C GLY A 136 8.62 9.76 19.10
N VAL A 137 7.48 10.43 18.90
CA VAL A 137 6.47 10.72 19.92
C VAL A 137 5.49 9.56 20.04
N VAL A 138 5.18 9.15 21.27
CA VAL A 138 4.14 8.16 21.56
C VAL A 138 2.77 8.74 21.23
N GLN A 139 2.05 8.09 20.31
CA GLN A 139 0.72 8.51 19.89
C GLN A 139 -0.40 7.65 20.46
N GLN A 140 -0.11 6.37 20.75
CA GLN A 140 -1.14 5.46 21.20
C GLN A 140 -0.58 4.48 22.22
N VAL A 141 -1.38 4.20 23.24
CA VAL A 141 -1.18 3.09 24.18
C VAL A 141 -2.40 2.19 24.15
N LYS A 142 -2.21 0.87 24.11
CA LYS A 142 -3.31 -0.11 24.11
C LYS A 142 -2.89 -1.46 24.68
N CYS A 143 -3.79 -2.16 25.34
CA CYS A 143 -3.59 -3.57 25.65
C CYS A 143 -3.80 -4.43 24.39
N GLY A 144 -3.01 -5.50 24.24
CA GLY A 144 -3.21 -6.50 23.18
C GLY A 144 -1.95 -7.10 22.58
#